data_AF-A0A090DWC0-F1
#
_entry.id   AF-A0A090DWC0-F1
#
_cell.length_a   1.000
_cell.length_b   1.000
_cell.length_c   1.000
_cell.angle_alpha   90.00
_cell.angle_beta   90.00
_cell.angle_gamma   90.00
#
_symmetry.space_group_name_H-M   'P 1'
#
loop_
_entity.id
_entity.type
_entity.pdbx_description
1 polymer ?
#
loop_
_entity_poly.entity_id
_entity_poly.type
_entity_poly.pdbx_seq_one_letter_code
_entity_poly.pdbx_strand_id
1 'polypeptide(L)'
;MTTLPGISDIRAAAERLSGLIVETPLIESPELNRRHGGRILFKPETLQRTGSFKIRGAYNKLSSLSEEERGRGVVAFSSGNHAQGVAASAAMFGVKAVIAMPADAPALKVGNVRKMGAEVVPFDRFKDDRMAVVRPYVEKGMVLVPPFDDPAIIAGQGTIGLELMRQARALGVALDAVVVPCGGGGLSSGISVAVKDASPRTAVWAVEPEHFDDTRRSLAKGERVANEPGHSSICDALLTAEPGAITFEINRRNLAGAIAVSDKAAAQAMRDAMAYLKLVVEPGGCVALAALSSGEIDLAGKCVAVVLSGGNVDFGTYAEIMAA
;
A
#
# COMPACT_ATOMS: atom_id res chain seq x y z
N MET A 1 19.02 -15.80 -7.82
CA MET A 1 18.76 -14.35 -7.74
C MET A 1 17.31 -14.13 -8.09
N THR A 2 16.52 -13.49 -7.24
CA THR A 2 15.12 -13.19 -7.55
C THR A 2 15.05 -12.07 -8.58
N THR A 3 14.41 -12.32 -9.73
CA THR A 3 14.25 -11.31 -10.78
C THR A 3 13.33 -10.19 -10.29
N LEU A 4 13.76 -8.94 -10.47
CA LEU A 4 12.94 -7.77 -10.14
C LEU A 4 11.85 -7.60 -11.21
N PRO A 5 10.58 -7.36 -10.82
CA PRO A 5 9.52 -7.06 -11.78
C PRO A 5 9.82 -5.76 -12.54
N GLY A 6 9.66 -5.80 -13.86
CA GLY A 6 9.77 -4.64 -14.75
C GLY A 6 8.42 -4.11 -15.23
N ILE A 7 8.44 -3.17 -16.16
CA ILE A 7 7.22 -2.59 -16.73
C ILE A 7 6.33 -3.63 -17.43
N SER A 8 6.93 -4.64 -18.09
CA SER A 8 6.19 -5.72 -18.74
C SER A 8 5.33 -6.51 -17.75
N ASP A 9 5.86 -6.76 -16.54
CA ASP A 9 5.13 -7.47 -15.49
C ASP A 9 3.94 -6.64 -14.97
N ILE A 10 4.12 -5.32 -14.85
CA ILE A 10 3.05 -4.40 -14.43
C ILE A 10 1.97 -4.30 -15.52
N ARG A 11 2.34 -4.24 -16.80
CA ARG A 11 1.37 -4.24 -17.91
C ARG A 11 0.58 -5.56 -17.96
N ALA A 12 1.25 -6.70 -17.81
CA ALA A 12 0.58 -7.99 -17.70
C ALA A 12 -0.34 -8.06 -16.47
N ALA A 13 0.06 -7.49 -15.33
CA ALA A 13 -0.81 -7.39 -14.16
C ALA A 13 -2.05 -6.53 -14.43
N ALA A 14 -1.91 -5.41 -15.14
CA ALA A 14 -3.03 -4.55 -15.52
C ALA A 14 -4.04 -5.30 -16.42
N GLU A 15 -3.55 -6.11 -17.36
CA GLU A 15 -4.40 -6.98 -18.19
C GLU A 15 -5.18 -7.99 -17.34
N ARG A 16 -4.52 -8.68 -16.40
CA ARG A 16 -5.18 -9.64 -15.49
C ARG A 16 -6.22 -9.01 -14.58
N LEU A 17 -6.03 -7.74 -14.22
CA LEU A 17 -6.92 -6.99 -13.32
C LEU A 17 -8.08 -6.28 -14.06
N SER A 18 -8.00 -6.17 -15.39
CA SER A 18 -8.98 -5.45 -16.20
C SER A 18 -10.40 -6.00 -16.01
N GLY A 19 -11.36 -5.09 -15.80
CA GLY A 19 -12.77 -5.43 -15.54
C GLY A 19 -13.07 -5.97 -14.14
N LEU A 20 -12.05 -6.24 -13.31
CA LEU A 20 -12.23 -6.78 -11.97
C LEU A 20 -12.08 -5.72 -10.89
N ILE A 21 -11.03 -4.90 -11.00
CA ILE A 21 -10.77 -3.80 -10.05
C ILE A 21 -11.49 -2.53 -10.46
N VAL A 22 -11.66 -1.63 -9.50
CA VAL A 22 -12.09 -0.26 -9.78
C VAL A 22 -10.89 0.50 -10.34
N GLU A 23 -11.01 1.08 -11.53
CA GLU A 23 -10.08 2.12 -11.94
C GLU A 23 -10.41 3.38 -11.12
N THR A 24 -9.68 3.60 -10.04
CA THR A 24 -9.95 4.73 -9.14
C THR A 24 -9.71 6.06 -9.87
N PRO A 25 -10.48 7.12 -9.60
CA PRO A 25 -10.32 8.40 -10.29
C PRO A 25 -8.99 9.06 -9.91
N LEU A 26 -8.55 10.03 -10.71
CA LEU A 26 -7.54 11.01 -10.30
C LEU A 26 -8.27 12.32 -10.03
N ILE A 27 -8.38 12.70 -8.76
CA ILE A 27 -9.20 13.84 -8.32
C ILE A 27 -8.31 15.01 -7.89
N GLU A 28 -8.90 16.19 -7.74
CA GLU A 28 -8.20 17.42 -7.38
C GLU A 28 -9.04 18.23 -6.39
N SER A 29 -8.40 18.99 -5.50
CA SER A 29 -9.09 19.91 -4.58
C SER A 29 -8.50 21.31 -4.69
N PRO A 30 -9.28 22.31 -5.16
CA PRO A 30 -8.81 23.69 -5.23
C PRO A 30 -8.34 24.25 -3.89
N GLU A 31 -8.97 23.83 -2.79
CA GLU A 31 -8.59 24.27 -1.44
C GLU A 31 -7.21 23.72 -1.04
N LEU A 32 -6.96 22.43 -1.27
CA LEU A 32 -5.66 21.83 -0.98
C LEU A 32 -4.57 22.39 -1.90
N ASN A 33 -4.88 22.69 -3.17
CA ASN A 33 -3.95 23.37 -4.05
C ASN A 33 -3.53 24.73 -3.48
N ARG A 34 -4.50 25.55 -3.06
CA ARG A 34 -4.23 26.86 -2.47
C ARG A 34 -3.39 26.74 -1.19
N ARG A 35 -3.73 25.77 -0.33
CA ARG A 35 -3.03 25.54 0.94
C ARG A 35 -1.57 25.12 0.74
N HIS A 36 -1.28 24.31 -0.28
CA HIS A 36 0.04 23.76 -0.53
C HIS A 36 0.86 24.54 -1.56
N GLY A 37 0.28 25.53 -2.24
CA GLY A 37 0.99 26.38 -3.22
C GLY A 37 1.35 25.67 -4.53
N GLY A 38 0.70 24.55 -4.83
CA GLY A 38 0.93 23.73 -6.02
C GLY A 38 -0.36 23.05 -6.48
N ARG A 39 -0.30 22.37 -7.64
CA ARG A 39 -1.43 21.58 -8.14
C ARG A 39 -1.34 20.16 -7.58
N ILE A 40 -2.27 19.76 -6.73
CA ILE A 40 -2.27 18.47 -6.05
C ILE A 40 -3.38 17.58 -6.59
N LEU A 41 -2.97 16.45 -7.17
CA LEU A 41 -3.87 15.41 -7.64
C LEU A 41 -3.85 14.24 -6.66
N PHE A 42 -5.00 13.60 -6.45
CA PHE A 42 -5.15 12.51 -5.48
C PHE A 42 -5.64 11.25 -6.19
N LYS A 43 -4.97 10.13 -5.90
CA LYS A 43 -5.32 8.79 -6.36
C LYS A 43 -5.91 8.01 -5.19
N PRO A 44 -7.25 7.98 -5.02
CA PRO A 44 -7.91 7.44 -3.84
C PRO A 44 -8.15 5.94 -3.97
N GLU A 45 -7.16 5.14 -3.60
CA GLU A 45 -7.29 3.68 -3.50
C GLU A 45 -8.16 3.24 -2.31
N THR A 46 -8.64 4.19 -1.49
CA THR A 46 -9.72 3.96 -0.52
C THR A 46 -11.03 3.54 -1.19
N LEU A 47 -11.23 3.93 -2.46
CA LEU A 47 -12.40 3.56 -3.28
C LEU A 47 -12.24 2.20 -3.98
N GLN A 48 -11.11 1.54 -3.82
CA GLN A 48 -10.88 0.23 -4.41
C GLN A 48 -11.72 -0.85 -3.69
N ARG A 49 -11.95 -1.99 -4.35
CA ARG A 49 -12.45 -3.19 -3.68
C ARG A 49 -11.67 -3.47 -2.40
N THR A 50 -12.36 -3.90 -1.36
CA THR A 50 -11.80 -4.12 0.00
C THR A 50 -11.31 -2.85 0.71
N GLY A 51 -11.53 -1.66 0.15
CA GLY A 51 -11.19 -0.37 0.78
C GLY A 51 -9.71 0.00 0.74
N SER A 52 -8.89 -0.67 -0.09
CA SER A 52 -7.46 -0.36 -0.25
C SER A 52 -6.86 -0.92 -1.53
N PHE A 53 -5.65 -0.50 -1.87
CA PHE A 53 -4.90 -0.99 -3.02
C PHE A 53 -4.60 -2.50 -3.01
N LYS A 54 -4.63 -3.17 -1.85
CA LYS A 54 -4.04 -4.51 -1.65
C LYS A 54 -4.65 -5.60 -2.54
N ILE A 55 -5.91 -5.45 -2.95
CA ILE A 55 -6.56 -6.39 -3.87
C ILE A 55 -5.78 -6.54 -5.19
N ARG A 56 -5.11 -5.48 -5.66
CA ARG A 56 -4.41 -5.47 -6.96
C ARG A 56 -3.29 -6.51 -6.99
N GLY A 57 -2.33 -6.41 -6.07
CA GLY A 57 -1.26 -7.41 -5.97
C GLY A 57 -1.76 -8.77 -5.50
N ALA A 58 -2.69 -8.83 -4.54
CA ALA A 58 -3.21 -10.11 -4.07
C ALA A 58 -3.85 -10.90 -5.22
N TYR A 59 -4.74 -10.27 -5.98
CA TYR A 59 -5.36 -10.89 -7.15
C TYR A 59 -4.31 -11.25 -8.21
N ASN A 60 -3.37 -10.35 -8.53
CA ASN A 60 -2.33 -10.63 -9.50
C ASN A 60 -1.48 -11.85 -9.09
N LYS A 61 -1.09 -11.97 -7.81
CA LYS A 61 -0.35 -13.13 -7.31
C LYS A 61 -1.15 -14.42 -7.48
N LEU A 62 -2.41 -14.44 -7.06
CA LEU A 62 -3.28 -15.62 -7.20
C LEU A 62 -3.53 -15.99 -8.68
N SER A 63 -3.65 -14.99 -9.55
CA SER A 63 -3.83 -15.19 -10.99
C SER A 63 -2.57 -15.73 -11.68
N SER A 64 -1.38 -15.50 -11.12
CA SER A 64 -0.12 -16.04 -11.63
C SER A 64 0.17 -17.48 -11.20
N LEU A 65 -0.60 -18.02 -10.25
CA LEU A 65 -0.45 -19.42 -9.82
C LEU A 65 -1.03 -20.36 -10.87
N SER A 66 -0.43 -21.54 -11.01
CA SER A 66 -1.03 -22.64 -11.76
C SER A 66 -2.34 -23.09 -11.12
N GLU A 67 -3.20 -23.78 -11.88
CA GLU A 67 -4.44 -24.35 -11.33
C GLU A 67 -4.17 -25.31 -10.17
N GLU A 68 -3.09 -26.10 -10.26
CA GLU A 68 -2.67 -27.01 -9.20
C GLU A 68 -2.22 -26.26 -7.93
N GLU A 69 -1.36 -25.25 -8.09
CA GLU A 69 -0.92 -24.40 -6.98
C GLU A 69 -2.09 -23.71 -6.29
N ARG A 70 -3.00 -23.14 -7.09
CA ARG A 70 -4.18 -22.45 -6.59
C ARG A 70 -5.16 -23.42 -5.94
N GLY A 71 -5.30 -24.63 -6.47
CA GLY A 71 -6.15 -25.71 -5.94
C GLY A 71 -5.71 -26.22 -4.56
N ARG A 72 -4.42 -26.13 -4.23
CA ARG A 72 -3.93 -26.40 -2.86
C ARG A 72 -4.33 -25.31 -1.84
N GLY A 73 -4.82 -24.17 -2.31
CA GLY A 73 -5.21 -23.03 -1.50
C GLY A 73 -4.05 -22.10 -1.14
N VAL A 74 -4.40 -20.94 -0.59
CA VAL A 74 -3.45 -19.87 -0.23
C VAL A 74 -3.44 -19.59 1.26
N VAL A 75 -2.27 -19.22 1.77
CA VAL A 75 -2.08 -18.80 3.16
C VAL A 75 -1.43 -17.42 3.22
N ALA A 76 -1.88 -16.57 4.14
CA ALA A 76 -1.30 -15.26 4.38
C ALA A 76 -1.31 -14.92 5.88
N PHE A 77 -0.56 -13.89 6.26
CA PHE A 77 -0.63 -13.29 7.59
C PHE A 77 -0.79 -11.78 7.47
N SER A 78 -1.79 -11.21 8.12
CA SER A 78 -2.03 -9.77 8.20
C SER A 78 -3.20 -9.47 9.13
N SER A 79 -3.15 -8.36 9.85
CA SER A 79 -4.26 -7.86 10.67
C SER A 79 -5.23 -6.95 9.92
N GLY A 80 -5.01 -6.64 8.63
CA GLY A 80 -5.71 -5.55 7.95
C GLY A 80 -5.87 -5.72 6.45
N ASN A 81 -5.39 -4.74 5.69
CA ASN A 81 -5.69 -4.60 4.26
C ASN A 81 -5.22 -5.80 3.41
N HIS A 82 -4.07 -6.40 3.74
CA HIS A 82 -3.58 -7.57 3.01
C HIS A 82 -4.47 -8.79 3.25
N ALA A 83 -4.96 -8.99 4.48
CA ALA A 83 -5.91 -10.07 4.78
C ALA A 83 -7.18 -9.95 3.94
N GLN A 84 -7.78 -8.75 3.88
CA GLN A 84 -8.98 -8.52 3.06
C GLN A 84 -8.70 -8.69 1.57
N GLY A 85 -7.56 -8.20 1.08
CA GLY A 85 -7.15 -8.39 -0.32
C GLY A 85 -7.00 -9.86 -0.69
N VAL A 86 -6.31 -10.66 0.13
CA VAL A 86 -6.13 -12.11 -0.13
C VAL A 86 -7.46 -12.85 -0.03
N ALA A 87 -8.27 -12.57 0.99
CA ALA A 87 -9.57 -13.22 1.17
C ALA A 87 -10.51 -12.96 -0.02
N ALA A 88 -10.63 -11.71 -0.44
CA ALA A 88 -11.46 -11.33 -1.59
C ALA A 88 -10.95 -11.94 -2.89
N SER A 89 -9.63 -11.94 -3.13
CA SER A 89 -9.06 -12.57 -4.32
C SER A 89 -9.28 -14.08 -4.33
N ALA A 90 -9.10 -14.76 -3.19
CA ALA A 90 -9.33 -16.20 -3.09
C ALA A 90 -10.80 -16.56 -3.35
N ALA A 91 -11.73 -15.76 -2.83
CA ALA A 91 -13.16 -15.91 -3.10
C ALA A 91 -13.49 -15.79 -4.60
N MET A 92 -12.86 -14.86 -5.31
CA MET A 92 -13.04 -14.70 -6.77
C MET A 92 -12.55 -15.91 -7.57
N PHE A 93 -11.51 -16.60 -7.09
CA PHE A 93 -11.00 -17.83 -7.70
C PHE A 93 -11.69 -19.11 -7.19
N GLY A 94 -12.59 -19.01 -6.21
CA GLY A 94 -13.22 -20.17 -5.59
C GLY A 94 -12.24 -21.08 -4.84
N VAL A 95 -11.14 -20.53 -4.29
CA VAL A 95 -10.10 -21.33 -3.62
C VAL A 95 -9.99 -21.05 -2.13
N LYS A 96 -9.52 -22.05 -1.38
CA LYS A 96 -9.37 -21.95 0.07
C LYS A 96 -8.33 -20.88 0.43
N ALA A 97 -8.68 -19.98 1.34
CA ALA A 97 -7.76 -19.04 1.97
C ALA A 97 -7.69 -19.27 3.48
N VAL A 98 -6.46 -19.34 3.99
CA VAL A 98 -6.16 -19.32 5.43
C VAL A 98 -5.41 -18.04 5.76
N ILE A 99 -5.89 -17.29 6.75
CA ILE A 99 -5.32 -15.99 7.11
C ILE A 99 -5.01 -15.99 8.60
N ALA A 100 -3.72 -15.88 8.92
CA ALA A 100 -3.27 -15.64 10.26
C ALA A 100 -3.50 -14.16 10.64
N MET A 101 -4.32 -13.91 11.65
CA MET A 101 -4.63 -12.57 12.18
C MET A 101 -4.33 -12.52 13.68
N PRO A 102 -3.85 -11.38 14.22
CA PRO A 102 -3.69 -11.22 15.65
C PRO A 102 -5.02 -11.48 16.39
N ALA A 103 -4.95 -12.14 17.55
CA ALA A 103 -6.13 -12.41 18.38
C ALA A 103 -6.81 -11.13 18.89
N ASP A 104 -6.06 -10.03 18.96
CA ASP A 104 -6.51 -8.69 19.33
C ASP A 104 -6.90 -7.81 18.11
N ALA A 105 -6.93 -8.37 16.90
CA ALA A 105 -7.34 -7.61 15.73
C ALA A 105 -8.80 -7.15 15.87
N PRO A 106 -9.15 -5.92 15.42
CA PRO A 106 -10.51 -5.40 15.52
C PRO A 106 -11.54 -6.39 14.97
N ALA A 107 -12.62 -6.64 15.73
CA ALA A 107 -13.65 -7.62 15.37
C ALA A 107 -14.26 -7.37 14.00
N LEU A 108 -14.36 -6.09 13.58
CA LEU A 108 -14.80 -5.70 12.24
C LEU A 108 -13.87 -6.25 11.14
N LYS A 109 -12.54 -6.12 11.31
CA LYS A 109 -11.54 -6.61 10.35
C LYS A 109 -11.59 -8.15 10.23
N VAL A 110 -11.69 -8.85 11.36
CA VAL A 110 -11.84 -10.32 11.39
C VAL A 110 -13.17 -10.76 10.75
N GLY A 111 -14.25 -10.06 11.06
CA GLY A 111 -15.58 -10.32 10.51
C GLY A 111 -15.61 -10.17 8.98
N ASN A 112 -14.97 -9.14 8.43
CA ASN A 112 -14.89 -8.94 6.98
C ASN A 112 -14.16 -10.08 6.28
N VAL A 113 -13.04 -10.55 6.83
CA VAL A 113 -12.28 -11.68 6.28
C VAL A 113 -13.11 -12.97 6.29
N ARG A 114 -13.80 -13.26 7.40
CA ARG A 114 -14.69 -14.43 7.48
C ARG A 114 -15.88 -14.35 6.53
N LYS A 115 -16.47 -13.16 6.33
CA LYS A 115 -17.57 -12.94 5.37
C LYS A 115 -17.13 -13.22 3.92
N MET A 116 -15.85 -13.09 3.61
CA MET A 116 -15.27 -13.43 2.31
C MET A 116 -14.93 -14.93 2.18
N GLY A 117 -15.25 -15.77 3.19
CA GLY A 117 -15.05 -17.21 3.13
C GLY A 117 -13.65 -17.70 3.53
N ALA A 118 -12.78 -16.81 4.04
CA ALA A 118 -11.46 -17.20 4.50
C ALA A 118 -11.49 -17.76 5.93
N GLU A 119 -10.67 -18.79 6.17
CA GLU A 119 -10.40 -19.34 7.49
C GLU A 119 -9.45 -18.40 8.25
N VAL A 120 -9.83 -17.97 9.45
CA VAL A 120 -9.00 -17.10 10.29
C VAL A 120 -8.31 -17.91 11.38
N VAL A 121 -6.98 -17.85 11.40
CA VAL A 121 -6.14 -18.48 12.42
C VAL A 121 -5.62 -17.38 13.36
N PRO A 122 -6.03 -17.36 14.64
CA PRO A 122 -5.56 -16.35 15.59
C PRO A 122 -4.09 -16.59 15.98
N PHE A 123 -3.35 -15.52 16.27
CA PHE A 123 -2.01 -15.58 16.90
C PHE A 123 -1.79 -14.43 17.90
N ASP A 124 -0.84 -14.59 18.82
CA ASP A 124 -0.40 -13.54 19.74
C ASP A 124 0.66 -12.67 19.05
N ARG A 125 0.32 -11.41 18.74
CA ARG A 125 1.22 -10.51 17.99
C ARG A 125 2.52 -10.15 18.70
N PHE A 126 2.59 -10.36 20.02
CA PHE A 126 3.74 -10.03 20.85
C PHE A 126 4.63 -11.24 21.14
N LYS A 127 4.09 -12.46 21.02
CA LYS A 127 4.79 -13.71 21.37
C LYS A 127 5.08 -14.60 20.18
N ASP A 128 4.21 -14.59 19.16
CA ASP A 128 4.29 -15.54 18.07
C ASP A 128 5.07 -14.96 16.87
N ASP A 129 5.92 -15.79 16.29
CA ASP A 129 6.41 -15.57 14.93
C ASP A 129 5.30 -15.88 13.93
N ARG A 130 4.84 -14.85 13.21
CA ARG A 130 3.77 -14.97 12.20
C ARG A 130 4.11 -16.01 11.13
N MET A 131 5.40 -16.16 10.78
CA MET A 131 5.86 -17.16 9.84
C MET A 131 5.73 -18.57 10.42
N ALA A 132 6.00 -18.76 11.70
CA ALA A 132 5.81 -20.05 12.37
C ALA A 132 4.32 -20.45 12.42
N VAL A 133 3.40 -19.49 12.60
CA VAL A 133 1.94 -19.74 12.59
C VAL A 133 1.45 -20.27 11.24
N VAL A 134 1.97 -19.73 10.13
CA VAL A 134 1.54 -20.15 8.78
C VAL A 134 2.33 -21.33 8.21
N ARG A 135 3.51 -21.64 8.78
CA ARG A 135 4.41 -22.70 8.30
C ARG A 135 3.73 -24.07 8.11
N PRO A 136 2.87 -24.56 9.03
CA PRO A 136 2.20 -25.85 8.84
C PRO A 136 1.28 -25.90 7.62
N TYR A 137 0.75 -24.76 7.16
CA TYR A 137 -0.08 -24.69 5.95
C TYR A 137 0.78 -24.71 4.69
N VAL A 138 1.93 -24.03 4.72
CA VAL A 138 2.91 -24.03 3.63
C VAL A 138 3.50 -25.44 3.46
N GLU A 139 3.84 -26.12 4.55
CA GLU A 139 4.34 -27.51 4.52
C GLU A 139 3.31 -28.51 3.99
N LYS A 140 2.01 -28.19 4.11
CA LYS A 140 0.90 -28.94 3.50
C LYS A 140 0.63 -28.55 2.04
N GLY A 141 1.46 -27.69 1.46
CA GLY A 141 1.42 -27.32 0.04
C GLY A 141 0.61 -26.06 -0.29
N MET A 142 0.06 -25.35 0.70
CA MET A 142 -0.61 -24.07 0.45
C MET A 142 0.42 -23.01 0.03
N VAL A 143 0.04 -22.14 -0.90
CA VAL A 143 0.93 -21.07 -1.37
C VAL A 143 0.90 -19.88 -0.42
N LEU A 144 2.07 -19.48 0.08
CA LEU A 144 2.21 -18.25 0.86
C LEU A 144 2.03 -17.02 -0.04
N VAL A 145 1.13 -16.12 0.37
CA VAL A 145 0.89 -14.84 -0.31
C VAL A 145 1.43 -13.72 0.56
N PRO A 146 2.67 -13.23 0.29
CA PRO A 146 3.29 -12.21 1.12
C PRO A 146 2.65 -10.83 0.92
N PRO A 147 2.75 -9.93 1.92
CA PRO A 147 2.10 -8.63 1.87
C PRO A 147 2.76 -7.59 0.96
N PHE A 148 4.03 -7.78 0.57
CA PHE A 148 4.76 -6.81 -0.25
C PHE A 148 5.96 -7.39 -1.03
N ASP A 149 6.80 -8.24 -0.43
CA ASP A 149 8.10 -8.63 -1.01
C ASP A 149 8.00 -9.81 -2.00
N ASP A 150 7.20 -9.64 -3.06
CA ASP A 150 7.01 -10.63 -4.12
C ASP A 150 6.81 -9.94 -5.47
N PRO A 151 7.44 -10.42 -6.57
CA PRO A 151 7.34 -9.77 -7.87
C PRO A 151 5.91 -9.58 -8.39
N ALA A 152 5.02 -10.56 -8.20
CA ALA A 152 3.64 -10.48 -8.64
C ALA A 152 2.82 -9.53 -7.75
N ILE A 153 3.09 -9.51 -6.44
CA ILE A 153 2.49 -8.51 -5.55
C ILE A 153 2.86 -7.10 -6.01
N ILE A 154 4.16 -6.82 -6.18
CA ILE A 154 4.70 -5.52 -6.63
C ILE A 154 4.12 -5.13 -7.99
N ALA A 155 4.10 -6.05 -8.95
CA ALA A 155 3.57 -5.80 -10.29
C ALA A 155 2.09 -5.40 -10.25
N GLY A 156 1.28 -6.06 -9.43
CA GLY A 156 -0.12 -5.70 -9.25
C GLY A 156 -0.29 -4.31 -8.63
N GLN A 157 0.53 -3.93 -7.63
CA GLN A 157 0.44 -2.59 -7.05
C GLN A 157 0.86 -1.51 -8.04
N GLY A 158 1.85 -1.81 -8.90
CA GLY A 158 2.34 -0.90 -9.93
C GLY A 158 1.31 -0.47 -10.97
N THR A 159 0.19 -1.20 -11.09
CA THR A 159 -0.92 -0.80 -11.96
C THR A 159 -1.50 0.57 -11.59
N ILE A 160 -1.40 0.98 -10.32
CA ILE A 160 -1.75 2.32 -9.88
C ILE A 160 -0.91 3.38 -10.60
N GLY A 161 0.39 3.13 -10.79
CA GLY A 161 1.27 4.05 -11.50
C GLY A 161 0.91 4.17 -12.98
N LEU A 162 0.49 3.08 -13.63
CA LEU A 162 -0.01 3.13 -15.01
C LEU A 162 -1.27 3.99 -15.13
N GLU A 163 -2.25 3.75 -14.26
CA GLU A 163 -3.50 4.52 -14.24
C GLU A 163 -3.24 6.00 -13.96
N LEU A 164 -2.46 6.28 -12.91
CA LEU A 164 -2.13 7.63 -12.47
C LEU A 164 -1.45 8.44 -13.58
N MET A 165 -0.44 7.87 -14.25
CA MET A 165 0.27 8.56 -15.33
C MET A 165 -0.60 8.75 -16.57
N ARG A 166 -1.47 7.78 -16.89
CA ARG A 166 -2.42 7.90 -18.01
C ARG A 166 -3.48 8.98 -17.71
N GLN A 167 -4.04 8.98 -16.51
CA GLN A 167 -5.06 9.94 -16.07
C GLN A 167 -4.48 11.37 -16.01
N ALA A 168 -3.27 11.55 -15.48
CA ALA A 168 -2.56 12.83 -15.49
C ALA A 168 -2.35 13.36 -16.93
N ARG A 169 -1.91 12.50 -17.84
CA ARG A 169 -1.75 12.86 -19.27
C ARG A 169 -3.09 13.27 -19.90
N ALA A 170 -4.18 12.59 -19.58
CA ALA A 170 -5.51 12.92 -20.07
C ALA A 170 -6.01 14.29 -19.58
N LEU A 171 -5.54 14.73 -18.40
CA LEU A 171 -5.75 16.08 -17.87
C LEU A 171 -4.81 17.14 -18.47
N GLY A 172 -3.93 16.76 -19.40
CA GLY A 172 -2.97 17.66 -20.04
C GLY A 172 -1.83 18.09 -19.12
N VAL A 173 -1.56 17.35 -18.03
CA VAL A 173 -0.49 17.68 -17.08
C VAL A 173 0.66 16.69 -17.12
N ALA A 174 1.88 17.22 -16.94
CA ALA A 174 3.04 16.45 -16.56
C ALA A 174 3.20 16.53 -15.04
N LEU A 175 3.50 15.41 -14.39
CA LEU A 175 3.72 15.36 -12.96
C LEU A 175 5.20 15.62 -12.64
N ASP A 176 5.44 16.55 -11.73
CA ASP A 176 6.76 16.79 -11.16
C ASP A 176 7.12 15.74 -10.11
N ALA A 177 6.13 15.31 -9.32
CA ALA A 177 6.31 14.29 -8.29
C ALA A 177 5.09 13.38 -8.09
N VAL A 178 5.35 12.16 -7.64
CA VAL A 178 4.36 11.21 -7.10
C VAL A 178 4.76 10.84 -5.68
N VAL A 179 3.83 10.99 -4.73
CA VAL A 179 4.06 10.77 -3.29
C VAL A 179 3.26 9.56 -2.85
N VAL A 180 3.92 8.57 -2.24
CA VAL A 180 3.38 7.22 -2.03
C VAL A 180 3.62 6.75 -0.59
N PRO A 181 2.59 6.29 0.14
CA PRO A 181 2.78 5.65 1.44
C PRO A 181 3.69 4.41 1.34
N CYS A 182 4.57 4.23 2.32
CA CYS A 182 5.54 3.16 2.36
C CYS A 182 5.55 2.47 3.73
N GLY A 183 5.43 1.15 3.71
CA GLY A 183 5.85 0.26 4.80
C GLY A 183 6.94 -0.63 4.21
N GLY A 184 6.69 -1.93 4.06
CA GLY A 184 7.63 -2.85 3.37
C GLY A 184 7.90 -2.58 1.88
N GLY A 185 7.40 -1.49 1.29
CA GLY A 185 7.80 -0.99 -0.03
C GLY A 185 7.08 -1.56 -1.25
N GLY A 186 6.13 -2.49 -1.09
CA GLY A 186 5.45 -3.12 -2.25
C GLY A 186 4.65 -2.14 -3.12
N LEU A 187 4.02 -1.14 -2.50
CA LEU A 187 3.27 -0.09 -3.21
C LEU A 187 4.22 0.90 -3.90
N SER A 188 5.16 1.47 -3.15
CA SER A 188 6.12 2.47 -3.65
C SER A 188 6.99 1.91 -4.77
N SER A 189 7.51 0.69 -4.62
CA SER A 189 8.33 0.04 -5.66
C SER A 189 7.55 -0.18 -6.96
N GLY A 190 6.35 -0.77 -6.89
CA GLY A 190 5.53 -1.02 -8.08
C GLY A 190 5.15 0.27 -8.80
N ILE A 191 4.67 1.29 -8.06
CA ILE A 191 4.33 2.60 -8.64
C ILE A 191 5.56 3.25 -9.25
N SER A 192 6.71 3.18 -8.59
CA SER A 192 7.94 3.80 -9.08
C SER A 192 8.36 3.25 -10.45
N VAL A 193 8.25 1.94 -10.68
CA VAL A 193 8.61 1.32 -11.98
C VAL A 193 7.70 1.86 -13.09
N ALA A 194 6.38 1.91 -12.86
CA ALA A 194 5.42 2.42 -13.83
C ALA A 194 5.60 3.93 -14.09
N VAL A 195 5.87 4.73 -13.05
CA VAL A 195 6.12 6.16 -13.19
C VAL A 195 7.42 6.42 -13.96
N LYS A 196 8.50 5.69 -13.64
CA LYS A 196 9.80 5.87 -14.31
C LYS A 196 9.79 5.41 -15.76
N ASP A 197 9.01 4.40 -16.12
CA ASP A 197 8.78 4.04 -17.54
C ASP A 197 8.07 5.18 -18.30
N ALA A 198 7.00 5.74 -17.72
CA ALA A 198 6.21 6.77 -18.39
C ALA A 198 6.88 8.16 -18.42
N SER A 199 7.65 8.50 -17.37
CA SER A 199 8.34 9.77 -17.20
C SER A 199 9.55 9.59 -16.25
N PRO A 200 10.75 9.30 -16.77
CA PRO A 200 11.95 9.10 -15.95
C PRO A 200 12.28 10.28 -15.03
N ARG A 201 11.90 11.50 -15.43
CA ARG A 201 12.14 12.76 -14.70
C ARG A 201 11.18 12.99 -13.54
N THR A 202 10.00 12.38 -13.53
CA THR A 202 9.04 12.55 -12.42
C THR A 202 9.64 11.97 -11.15
N ALA A 203 9.73 12.77 -10.08
CA ALA A 203 10.22 12.31 -8.79
C ALA A 203 9.21 11.35 -8.15
N VAL A 204 9.70 10.31 -7.46
CA VAL A 204 8.83 9.41 -6.68
C VAL A 204 9.31 9.42 -5.24
N TRP A 205 8.45 9.81 -4.32
CA TRP A 205 8.76 9.93 -2.90
C TRP A 205 7.99 8.89 -2.11
N ALA A 206 8.71 8.12 -1.29
CA ALA A 206 8.09 7.28 -0.28
C ALA A 206 7.78 8.11 0.97
N VAL A 207 6.73 7.75 1.70
CA VAL A 207 6.41 8.39 2.97
C VAL A 207 6.10 7.36 4.04
N GLU A 208 6.76 7.52 5.19
CA GLU A 208 6.74 6.61 6.32
C GLU A 208 6.37 7.37 7.60
N PRO A 209 5.83 6.71 8.64
CA PRO A 209 5.69 7.33 9.94
C PRO A 209 7.05 7.51 10.62
N GLU A 210 7.19 8.54 11.45
CA GLU A 210 8.34 8.68 12.36
C GLU A 210 8.56 7.40 13.19
N HIS A 211 9.83 7.06 13.45
CA HIS A 211 10.28 5.80 14.08
C HIS A 211 10.04 4.51 13.28
N PHE A 212 9.31 4.59 12.17
CA PHE A 212 9.11 3.51 11.20
C PHE A 212 9.60 3.93 9.80
N ASP A 213 10.60 4.81 9.75
CA ASP A 213 11.19 5.37 8.52
C ASP A 213 12.38 4.53 8.03
N ASP A 214 12.22 3.20 8.04
CA ASP A 214 13.25 2.25 7.65
C ASP A 214 13.64 2.40 6.18
N THR A 215 12.73 2.71 5.27
CA THR A 215 13.09 2.97 3.85
C THR A 215 13.94 4.22 3.75
N ARG A 216 13.59 5.32 4.43
CA ARG A 216 14.40 6.55 4.48
C ARG A 216 15.83 6.27 4.94
N ARG A 217 15.98 5.60 6.07
CA ARG A 217 17.30 5.26 6.64
C ARG A 217 18.06 4.28 5.75
N SER A 218 17.37 3.32 5.15
CA SER A 218 17.97 2.35 4.21
C SER A 218 18.48 3.01 2.93
N LEU A 219 17.72 3.96 2.36
CA LEU A 219 18.15 4.72 1.18
C LEU A 219 19.40 5.54 1.47
N ALA A 220 19.45 6.22 2.62
CA ALA A 220 20.61 7.00 3.02
C ALA A 220 21.86 6.14 3.24
N LYS A 221 21.69 4.92 3.78
CA LYS A 221 22.80 3.99 4.07
C LYS A 221 23.22 3.15 2.85
N GLY A 222 22.35 3.00 1.86
CA GLY A 222 22.56 2.13 0.69
C GLY A 222 22.31 0.63 0.95
N GLU A 223 21.90 0.26 2.16
CA GLU A 223 21.57 -1.10 2.60
C GLU A 223 20.30 -1.10 3.45
N ARG A 224 19.64 -2.26 3.60
CA ARG A 224 18.41 -2.39 4.39
C ARG A 224 18.73 -2.18 5.88
N VAL A 225 17.91 -1.37 6.53
CA VAL A 225 18.01 -1.02 7.95
C VAL A 225 16.68 -1.34 8.61
N ALA A 226 16.71 -2.01 9.77
CA ALA A 226 15.51 -2.31 10.55
C ALA A 226 15.06 -1.12 11.42
N ASN A 227 13.77 -1.07 11.73
CA ASN A 227 13.19 -0.20 12.76
C ASN A 227 13.59 -0.66 14.16
N GLU A 228 13.78 0.31 15.05
CA GLU A 228 14.05 0.02 16.46
C GLU A 228 12.75 -0.45 17.15
N PRO A 229 12.83 -1.46 18.01
CA PRO A 229 11.66 -1.90 18.77
C PRO A 229 11.23 -0.84 19.81
N GLY A 230 9.99 -0.94 20.30
CA GLY A 230 9.51 -0.11 21.41
C GLY A 230 8.75 1.16 21.02
N HIS A 231 8.63 1.43 19.72
CA HIS A 231 7.81 2.52 19.20
C HIS A 231 6.41 2.05 18.80
N SER A 232 5.47 3.00 18.73
CA SER A 232 4.10 2.79 18.27
C SER A 232 3.67 3.95 17.38
N SER A 233 2.73 3.72 16.48
CA SER A 233 2.14 4.76 15.65
C SER A 233 0.69 4.42 15.30
N ILE A 234 -0.13 5.45 15.08
CA ILE A 234 -1.51 5.29 14.57
C ILE A 234 -1.55 4.70 13.15
N CYS A 235 -0.43 4.72 12.42
CA CYS A 235 -0.30 4.22 11.05
C CYS A 235 -0.11 2.69 11.01
N ASP A 236 -1.08 1.92 11.51
CA ASP A 236 -1.01 0.46 11.68
C ASP A 236 -0.61 -0.32 10.41
N ALA A 237 -0.97 0.20 9.23
CA ALA A 237 -0.65 -0.39 7.94
C ALA A 237 0.84 -0.28 7.53
N LEU A 238 1.64 0.56 8.19
CA LEU A 238 3.00 0.92 7.80
C LEU A 238 4.08 0.50 8.80
N LEU A 239 3.72 -0.22 9.87
CA LEU A 239 4.65 -0.62 10.95
C LEU A 239 5.51 -1.85 10.58
N THR A 240 6.10 -1.84 9.38
CA THR A 240 6.97 -2.94 8.92
C THR A 240 8.29 -2.89 9.70
N ALA A 241 8.94 -4.03 9.92
CA ALA A 241 10.20 -4.07 10.67
C ALA A 241 11.41 -3.60 9.84
N GLU A 242 11.39 -3.84 8.53
CA GLU A 242 12.48 -3.54 7.59
C GLU A 242 11.90 -3.58 6.16
N PRO A 243 12.47 -2.87 5.17
CA PRO A 243 11.96 -2.90 3.81
C PRO A 243 12.13 -4.31 3.22
N GLY A 244 11.30 -4.71 2.26
CA GLY A 244 11.53 -5.97 1.53
C GLY A 244 12.86 -5.97 0.76
N ALA A 245 13.40 -7.15 0.45
CA ALA A 245 14.64 -7.27 -0.31
C ALA A 245 14.45 -6.82 -1.77
N ILE A 246 13.35 -7.24 -2.40
CA ILE A 246 13.01 -6.89 -3.78
C ILE A 246 12.57 -5.42 -3.84
N THR A 247 11.73 -5.02 -2.90
CA THR A 247 11.18 -3.66 -2.85
C THR A 247 12.27 -2.62 -2.59
N PHE A 248 13.23 -2.88 -1.69
CA PHE A 248 14.36 -2.00 -1.46
C PHE A 248 15.25 -1.85 -2.69
N GLU A 249 15.53 -2.96 -3.38
CA GLU A 249 16.36 -2.94 -4.57
C GLU A 249 15.75 -2.08 -5.69
N ILE A 250 14.42 -2.13 -5.86
CA ILE A 250 13.71 -1.24 -6.79
C ILE A 250 13.73 0.20 -6.27
N ASN A 251 13.39 0.39 -5.00
CA ASN A 251 13.25 1.71 -4.40
C ASN A 251 14.56 2.51 -4.42
N ARG A 252 15.71 1.89 -4.12
CA ARG A 252 17.00 2.60 -4.16
C ARG A 252 17.42 3.05 -5.56
N ARG A 253 16.86 2.45 -6.61
CA ARG A 253 17.11 2.84 -8.00
C ARG A 253 16.15 3.94 -8.48
N ASN A 254 14.91 3.90 -8.00
CA ASN A 254 13.83 4.69 -8.59
C ASN A 254 13.35 5.88 -7.74
N LEU A 255 13.45 5.81 -6.41
CA LEU A 255 12.94 6.86 -5.53
C LEU A 255 13.88 8.07 -5.52
N ALA A 256 13.28 9.27 -5.44
CA ALA A 256 14.01 10.51 -5.20
C ALA A 256 14.44 10.64 -3.71
N GLY A 257 13.70 9.99 -2.82
CA GLY A 257 13.95 9.96 -1.39
C GLY A 257 12.73 9.41 -0.64
N ALA A 258 12.80 9.47 0.69
CA ALA A 258 11.68 9.15 1.56
C ALA A 258 11.55 10.16 2.69
N ILE A 259 10.31 10.41 3.11
CA ILE A 259 9.94 11.42 4.09
C ILE A 259 9.33 10.71 5.31
N ALA A 260 9.71 11.14 6.50
CA ALA A 260 9.12 10.67 7.74
C ALA A 260 8.08 11.71 8.22
N VAL A 261 6.91 11.27 8.66
CA VAL A 261 5.86 12.16 9.18
C VAL A 261 5.36 11.72 10.55
N SER A 262 5.11 12.69 11.43
CA SER A 262 4.53 12.42 12.74
C SER A 262 3.08 11.93 12.65
N ASP A 263 2.65 11.20 13.68
CA ASP A 263 1.24 10.80 13.85
C ASP A 263 0.28 11.99 13.87
N LYS A 264 0.71 13.12 14.44
CA LYS A 264 -0.07 14.37 14.43
C LYS A 264 -0.29 14.88 13.02
N ALA A 265 0.74 14.81 12.16
CA ALA A 265 0.63 15.20 10.75
C ALA A 265 -0.28 14.24 9.98
N ALA A 266 -0.17 12.92 10.23
CA ALA A 266 -1.07 11.92 9.64
C ALA A 266 -2.54 12.17 10.04
N ALA A 267 -2.81 12.42 11.33
CA ALA A 267 -4.14 12.75 11.83
C ALA A 267 -4.71 14.04 11.21
N GLN A 268 -3.88 15.08 11.05
CA GLN A 268 -4.31 16.30 10.36
C GLN A 268 -4.63 16.04 8.87
N ALA A 269 -3.81 15.23 8.20
CA ALA A 269 -4.07 14.85 6.80
C ALA A 269 -5.36 14.02 6.65
N MET A 270 -5.72 13.19 7.63
CA MET A 270 -7.03 12.53 7.65
C MET A 270 -8.19 13.53 7.73
N ARG A 271 -8.07 14.54 8.60
CA ARG A 271 -9.08 15.61 8.70
C ARG A 271 -9.18 16.40 7.40
N ASP A 272 -8.05 16.70 6.77
CA ASP A 272 -8.02 17.43 5.50
C ASP A 272 -8.64 16.58 4.36
N ALA A 273 -8.36 15.28 4.29
CA ALA A 273 -8.99 14.38 3.32
C ALA A 273 -10.51 14.32 3.50
N MET A 274 -10.98 14.22 4.74
CA MET A 274 -12.42 14.23 5.03
C MET A 274 -13.06 15.59 4.70
N ALA A 275 -12.43 16.69 5.11
CA ALA A 275 -12.97 18.03 4.94
C ALA A 275 -13.00 18.48 3.47
N TYR A 276 -11.96 18.17 2.70
CA TYR A 276 -11.74 18.78 1.37
C TYR A 276 -11.84 17.81 0.20
N LEU A 277 -11.77 16.49 0.45
CA LEU A 277 -11.99 15.45 -0.57
C LEU A 277 -13.28 14.66 -0.31
N LYS A 278 -13.88 14.78 0.88
CA LYS A 278 -15.03 13.97 1.33
C LYS A 278 -14.73 12.47 1.31
N LEU A 279 -13.49 12.11 1.59
CA LEU A 279 -13.01 10.73 1.62
C LEU A 279 -12.66 10.31 3.04
N VAL A 280 -13.11 9.11 3.41
CA VAL A 280 -12.59 8.39 4.57
C VAL A 280 -11.28 7.73 4.16
N VAL A 281 -10.21 8.08 4.86
CA VAL A 281 -8.86 7.56 4.64
C VAL A 281 -8.28 7.13 5.98
N GLU A 282 -7.62 5.98 6.02
CA GLU A 282 -6.99 5.46 7.24
C GLU A 282 -5.66 6.20 7.53
N PRO A 283 -5.12 6.15 8.76
CA PRO A 283 -3.92 6.92 9.10
C PRO A 283 -2.72 6.64 8.16
N GLY A 284 -2.40 5.36 7.94
CA GLY A 284 -1.34 4.96 7.00
C GLY A 284 -1.67 5.28 5.52
N GLY A 285 -2.95 5.46 5.19
CA GLY A 285 -3.41 5.90 3.88
C GLY A 285 -3.18 7.39 3.62
N CYS A 286 -3.03 8.19 4.68
CA CYS A 286 -2.92 9.65 4.63
C CYS A 286 -1.49 10.18 4.72
N VAL A 287 -0.49 9.35 5.02
CA VAL A 287 0.89 9.86 5.24
C VAL A 287 1.44 10.61 4.02
N ALA A 288 1.11 10.18 2.80
CA ALA A 288 1.54 10.87 1.59
C ALA A 288 0.94 12.28 1.44
N LEU A 289 -0.27 12.50 1.93
CA LEU A 289 -0.85 13.85 2.04
C LEU A 289 -0.17 14.65 3.16
N ALA A 290 0.10 14.02 4.30
CA ALA A 290 0.81 14.68 5.41
C ALA A 290 2.20 15.19 5.01
N ALA A 291 2.91 14.46 4.14
CA ALA A 291 4.23 14.85 3.65
C ALA A 291 4.23 16.16 2.83
N LEU A 292 3.10 16.60 2.28
CA LEU A 292 3.04 17.88 1.56
C LEU A 292 3.33 19.08 2.46
N SER A 293 3.24 18.93 3.79
CA SER A 293 3.56 19.96 4.77
C SER A 293 4.96 19.82 5.39
N SER A 294 5.77 18.84 4.97
CA SER A 294 7.12 18.65 5.54
C SER A 294 8.15 19.67 5.05
N GLY A 295 7.91 20.31 3.89
CA GLY A 295 8.88 21.17 3.21
C GLY A 295 9.99 20.41 2.48
N GLU A 296 10.01 19.06 2.52
CA GLU A 296 11.00 18.25 1.81
C GLU A 296 10.71 18.15 0.30
N ILE A 297 9.46 18.42 -0.11
CA ILE A 297 9.07 18.52 -1.53
C ILE A 297 8.75 19.99 -1.81
N ASP A 298 9.50 20.59 -2.73
CA ASP A 298 9.14 21.91 -3.25
C ASP A 298 7.92 21.79 -4.18
N LEU A 299 6.81 22.41 -3.76
CA LEU A 299 5.50 22.34 -4.42
C LEU A 299 5.20 23.57 -5.29
N ALA A 300 5.98 24.65 -5.18
CA ALA A 300 5.64 25.94 -5.77
C ALA A 300 5.58 25.85 -7.30
N GLY A 301 4.39 26.08 -7.86
CA GLY A 301 4.17 26.00 -9.32
C GLY A 301 4.26 24.59 -9.92
N LYS A 302 4.35 23.55 -9.09
CA LYS A 302 4.47 22.15 -9.52
C LYS A 302 3.15 21.41 -9.48
N CYS A 303 3.07 20.32 -10.25
CA CYS A 303 1.98 19.37 -10.22
C CYS A 303 2.42 18.06 -9.55
N VAL A 304 1.79 17.72 -8.42
CA VAL A 304 2.15 16.56 -7.59
C VAL A 304 0.95 15.63 -7.46
N ALA A 305 1.17 14.33 -7.68
CA ALA A 305 0.16 13.32 -7.40
C ALA A 305 0.41 12.64 -6.05
N VAL A 306 -0.64 12.44 -5.26
CA VAL A 306 -0.63 11.84 -3.93
C VAL A 306 -1.49 10.59 -3.94
N VAL A 307 -0.92 9.48 -3.47
CA VAL A 307 -1.67 8.21 -3.33
C VAL A 307 -2.30 8.15 -1.94
N LEU A 308 -3.63 8.04 -1.89
CA LEU A 308 -4.38 7.76 -0.66
C LEU A 308 -4.66 6.25 -0.62
N SER A 309 -3.84 5.49 0.10
CA SER A 309 -3.68 4.04 -0.17
C SER A 309 -4.80 3.14 0.37
N GLY A 310 -5.54 3.57 1.41
CA GLY A 310 -6.59 2.78 2.02
C GLY A 310 -7.48 3.56 2.99
N GLY A 311 -8.68 3.05 3.25
CA GLY A 311 -9.71 3.67 4.09
C GLY A 311 -10.24 2.79 5.21
N ASN A 312 -9.56 1.67 5.54
CA ASN A 312 -10.05 0.67 6.48
C ASN A 312 -9.66 0.99 7.92
N VAL A 313 -10.33 2.00 8.47
CA VAL A 313 -10.15 2.49 9.85
C VAL A 313 -11.30 2.07 10.75
N ASP A 314 -11.03 1.83 12.03
CA ASP A 314 -12.07 1.63 13.04
C ASP A 314 -12.88 2.91 13.23
N PHE A 315 -14.21 2.81 13.36
CA PHE A 315 -15.06 4.00 13.47
C PHE A 315 -14.83 4.80 14.75
N GLY A 316 -14.50 4.15 15.87
CA GLY A 316 -14.17 4.84 17.11
C GLY A 316 -12.89 5.66 16.96
N THR A 317 -11.82 5.01 16.51
CA THR A 317 -10.55 5.71 16.22
C THR A 317 -10.72 6.84 15.20
N TYR A 318 -11.51 6.63 14.15
CA TYR A 318 -11.76 7.67 13.15
C TYR A 318 -12.51 8.86 13.76
N ALA A 319 -13.56 8.60 14.54
CA ALA A 319 -14.34 9.64 15.21
C ALA A 319 -13.47 10.46 16.18
N GLU A 320 -12.62 9.81 16.97
CA GLU A 320 -11.67 10.47 17.87
C GLU A 320 -10.72 11.43 17.13
N ILE A 321 -10.16 10.98 16.00
CA ILE A 321 -9.25 11.82 15.19
C ILE A 321 -9.98 13.00 14.54
N MET A 322 -11.25 12.82 14.14
CA MET A 322 -12.06 13.90 13.57
C MET A 322 -12.51 14.92 14.62
N ALA A 323 -12.67 14.52 15.87
CA ALA A 323 -13.12 15.38 16.97
C ALA A 323 -12.01 16.22 17.62
N ALA A 324 -10.75 15.83 17.43
CA ALA A 324 -9.56 16.50 17.98
C ALA A 324 -9.11 17.72 17.15
#